data_AF-A0A087TWF7-F1
#
_entry.id   AF-A0A087TWF7-F1
#
_cell.length_a   1.000
_cell.length_b   1.000
_cell.length_c   1.000
_cell.angle_alpha   90.00
_cell.angle_beta   90.00
_cell.angle_gamma   90.00
#
_symmetry.space_group_name_H-M   'P 1'
#
loop_
_entity.id
_entity.type
_entity.pdbx_description
1 polymer ?
#
loop_
_entity_poly.entity_id
_entity_poly.type
_entity_poly.pdbx_seq_one_letter_code
_entity_poly.pdbx_strand_id
1 'polypeptide(L)' 'MLLRNLDPPSLCNVTRLSVKKLMKNVIEATILTGHAKGKDVFIPRIPLIPS' A
#
# COMPACT_ATOMS: atom_id res chain seq x y z
N MET A 1 -4.15 0.14 6.28
CA MET A 1 -2.77 0.37 6.75
C MET A 1 -1.92 -0.80 6.30
N LEU A 2 -0.62 -0.59 6.06
CA LEU A 2 0.29 -1.65 5.62
C LEU A 2 0.79 -2.47 6.82
N LEU A 3 1.05 -3.77 6.61
CA LEU A 3 1.64 -4.64 7.64
C LEU A 3 3.18 -4.57 7.67
N ARG A 4 3.78 -4.14 6.55
CA ARG A 4 5.21 -3.90 6.42
C ARG A 4 5.46 -2.62 5.64
N ASN A 5 6.62 -2.03 5.88
CA ASN A 5 7.15 -0.98 5.03
C ASN A 5 7.51 -1.57 3.67
N LEU A 6 7.05 -0.94 2.60
CA LEU A 6 7.34 -1.33 1.22
C LEU A 6 8.29 -0.33 0.57
N ASP A 7 8.03 0.96 0.77
CA ASP A 7 8.80 2.05 0.17
C ASP A 7 8.78 3.28 1.11
N PRO A 8 9.62 3.31 2.15
CA PRO A 8 9.74 4.48 3.00
C PRO A 8 10.28 5.70 2.24
N PRO A 9 9.77 6.93 2.49
CA PRO A 9 8.81 7.27 3.54
C PRO A 9 7.34 7.22 3.10
N SER A 10 7.03 6.80 1.87
CA SER A 10 5.73 6.95 1.20
C SER A 10 4.75 5.81 1.51
N LEU A 11 5.24 4.58 1.60
CA LEU A 11 4.47 3.36 1.82
C LEU A 11 5.00 2.62 3.05
N CYS A 12 4.71 3.19 4.21
CA CYS A 12 5.01 2.63 5.52
C CYS A 12 3.74 2.22 6.28
N ASN A 13 3.89 1.50 7.40
CA ASN A 13 2.76 1.01 8.20
C ASN A 13 1.73 2.10 8.57
N VAL A 14 2.19 3.34 8.79
CA VAL A 14 1.38 4.50 9.18
C VAL A 14 0.61 5.12 7.99
N THR A 15 0.85 4.64 6.77
CA THR A 15 0.20 5.16 5.57
C THR A 15 -1.22 4.62 5.46
N ARG A 16 -2.20 5.53 5.43
CA ARG A 16 -3.59 5.19 5.10
C ARG A 16 -3.74 5.19 3.59
N LEU A 17 -4.40 4.16 3.07
CA LEU A 17 -4.59 3.92 1.64
C LEU A 17 -6.09 3.73 1.38
N SER A 18 -6.58 4.26 0.27
CA SER A 18 -7.90 3.92 -0.29
C SER A 18 -7.69 2.97 -1.46
N VAL A 19 -8.31 1.78 -1.42
CA VAL A 19 -8.20 0.82 -2.53
C VAL A 19 -9.05 1.31 -3.69
N LYS A 20 -8.44 1.39 -4.87
CA LYS A 20 -9.13 1.68 -6.15
C LYS A 20 -9.52 0.39 -6.85
N LYS A 21 -8.59 -0.56 -6.95
CA LYS A 21 -8.81 -1.81 -7.69
C LYS A 21 -8.00 -2.96 -7.11
N LEU A 22 -8.65 -4.12 -7.03
CA LEU A 22 -8.03 -5.39 -6.67
C LEU A 22 -7.78 -6.21 -7.93
N MET A 23 -6.52 -6.46 -8.26
CA MET A 23 -6.11 -7.32 -9.37
C MET A 23 -5.50 -8.62 -8.84
N LYS A 24 -5.23 -9.57 -9.74
CA LYS A 24 -4.73 -10.91 -9.36
C LYS A 24 -3.47 -10.84 -8.48
N ASN A 25 -2.49 -10.03 -8.87
CA ASN A 25 -1.18 -9.93 -8.22
C ASN A 25 -0.86 -8.53 -7.67
N VAL A 26 -1.74 -7.54 -7.89
CA VAL A 26 -1.48 -6.12 -7.61
C VAL A 26 -2.74 -5.48 -7.02
N ILE A 27 -2.55 -4.54 -6.10
CA ILE A 27 -3.57 -3.68 -5.53
C ILE A 27 -3.26 -2.26 -5.97
N GLU A 28 -4.19 -1.63 -6.67
CA GLU A 28 -4.13 -0.20 -6.96
C GLU A 28 -4.78 0.57 -5.81
N ALA A 29 -4.07 1.55 -5.26
CA ALA A 29 -4.57 2.35 -4.14
C ALA A 29 -4.08 3.80 -4.21
N THR A 30 -4.82 4.70 -3.59
CA THR A 30 -4.42 6.11 -3.42
C THR A 30 -3.96 6.35 -1.99
N ILE A 31 -2.86 7.08 -1.83
CA ILE A 31 -2.34 7.49 -0.52
C ILE A 31 -3.22 8.60 0.08
N LEU A 32 -3.70 8.39 1.31
CA LEU A 32 -4.58 9.34 2.01
C LEU A 32 -3.83 10.21 3.01
N THR A 33 -2.65 9.80 3.47
CA THR A 33 -1.89 10.47 4.53
C THR A 33 -0.40 10.56 4.21
N GLY A 34 0.32 11.48 4.87
CA GLY A 34 1.75 11.66 4.69
C GLY A 34 2.10 12.53 3.48
N HIS A 35 3.40 12.66 3.22
CA HIS A 35 3.94 13.56 2.19
C HIS A 35 3.54 13.18 0.76
N ALA A 36 3.16 11.92 0.53
CA ALA A 36 2.77 11.39 -0.78
C ALA A 36 1.24 11.34 -0.99
N LYS A 37 0.46 12.04 -0.15
CA LYS A 37 -1.02 12.10 -0.24
C LYS A 37 -1.48 12.46 -1.66
N GLY A 38 -2.50 11.75 -2.14
CA GLY A 38 -3.11 11.92 -3.45
C GLY A 38 -2.42 11.13 -4.57
N LYS A 39 -1.24 10.55 -4.34
CA LYS A 39 -0.57 9.69 -5.33
C LYS A 39 -1.23 8.32 -5.39
N ASP A 40 -1.32 7.81 -6.61
CA ASP A 40 -1.69 6.41 -6.87
C ASP A 40 -0.46 5.53 -6.82
N VAL A 41 -0.64 4.34 -6.22
CA VAL A 41 0.40 3.34 -6.02
C VAL A 41 -0.11 1.96 -6.38
N PHE A 42 0.83 1.12 -6.84
CA PHE A 42 0.60 -0.28 -7.16
C PHE A 42 1.35 -1.15 -6.16
N ILE A 43 0.61 -1.86 -5.31
CA ILE A 43 1.16 -2.70 -4.25
C ILE A 43 1.07 -4.16 -4.68
N PRO A 44 2.18 -4.91 -4.77
CA PRO A 44 2.10 -6.34 -5.05
C PRO A 44 1.34 -7.07 -3.92
N ARG A 45 0.52 -8.06 -4.28
CA ARG A 45 -0.11 -8.96 -3.31
C ARG A 45 0.94 -9.95 -2.83
N ILE A 46 1.42 -9.75 -1.61
CA ILE A 46 2.44 -10.61 -1.03
C ILE A 46 1.77 -11.49 0.03
N PRO A 47 1.83 -12.82 -0.09
CA PRO A 47 1.22 -13.74 0.87
C PRO A 47 1.87 -13.59 2.24
N LEU A 48 1.04 -13.71 3.29
CA LEU A 48 1.51 -13.86 4.66
C LEU A 48 1.66 -15.36 4.91
N ILE A 49 2.91 -15.83 5.03
CA ILE A 49 3.19 -17.23 5.37
C ILE A 49 3.43 -17.27 6.88
N PRO A 50 2.63 -18.01 7.66
CA PRO A 50 2.86 -18.18 9.09
C PRO A 50 4.16 -18.97 9.32
N SER A 51 4.87 -18.64 10.40
CA SER A 51 6.04 -19.39 10.90
C SER A 51 5.61 -20.62 11.67
#